data_AF-A0A2D6JGI4-F1
#
_entry.id   AF-A0A2D6JGI4-F1
#
_cell.length_a   1.000
_cell.length_b   1.000
_cell.length_c   1.000
_cell.angle_alpha   90.00
_cell.angle_beta   90.00
_cell.angle_gamma   90.00
#
_symmetry.space_group_name_H-M   'P 1'
#
loop_
_entity.id
_entity.type
_entity.pdbx_description
1 polymer ?
#
loop_
_entity_poly.entity_id
_entity_poly.type
_entity_poly.pdbx_seq_one_letter_code
_entity_poly.pdbx_strand_id
1 'polypeptide(L)'
;MKKLLILLLGAIFLTSCAHKMMRGTVAMKTDNKTAHVCLGENDVKVGDSVEFYQNHCIGGGGGPDDGGEYDCELRVLGFGTVKKILNNHYSEVETNGSFKFREGTLVQKKN
;
A
#
# COMPACT_ATOMS: atom_id res chain seq x y z
N MET A 1 39.00 -31.05 7.04
CA MET A 1 38.57 -29.98 6.13
C MET A 1 37.21 -30.21 5.46
N LYS A 2 36.77 -31.46 5.20
CA LYS A 2 35.46 -31.77 4.59
C LYS A 2 34.22 -31.30 5.38
N LYS A 3 34.29 -31.27 6.72
CA LYS A 3 33.17 -30.84 7.58
C LYS A 3 32.90 -29.32 7.55
N LEU A 4 33.91 -28.52 7.19
CA LEU A 4 33.78 -27.06 7.10
C LEU A 4 33.04 -26.62 5.82
N LEU A 5 33.17 -27.41 4.75
CA LEU A 5 32.50 -27.15 3.46
C LEU A 5 30.97 -27.36 3.55
N ILE A 6 30.52 -28.27 4.42
CA ILE A 6 29.10 -28.58 4.62
C ILE A 6 28.40 -27.47 5.40
N LEU A 7 29.12 -26.77 6.30
CA LEU A 7 28.57 -25.62 7.03
C LEU A 7 28.39 -24.38 6.15
N LEU A 8 29.26 -24.17 5.15
CA LEU A 8 29.12 -23.04 4.22
C LEU A 8 27.97 -23.21 3.22
N LEU A 9 27.64 -24.44 2.82
CA LEU A 9 26.56 -24.68 1.85
C LEU A 9 25.15 -24.45 2.43
N GLY A 10 24.99 -24.49 3.76
CA GLY A 10 23.70 -24.26 4.43
C GLY A 10 23.31 -22.78 4.58
N ALA A 11 24.25 -21.84 4.39
CA ALA A 11 24.03 -20.43 4.69
C ALA A 11 23.34 -19.63 3.57
N ILE A 12 23.09 -20.23 2.40
CA ILE A 12 22.64 -19.51 1.19
C ILE A 12 21.10 -19.53 1.02
N PHE A 13 20.35 -20.24 1.86
CA PHE A 13 18.89 -20.40 1.70
C PHE A 13 18.02 -19.40 2.48
N LEU A 14 18.60 -18.36 3.09
CA LEU A 14 17.86 -17.40 3.93
C LEU A 14 17.61 -16.02 3.30
N THR A 15 17.83 -15.84 2.00
CA THR A 15 17.37 -14.62 1.32
C THR A 15 15.86 -14.74 1.09
N SER A 16 15.06 -14.56 2.15
CA SER A 16 13.63 -14.38 1.99
C SER A 16 13.40 -13.13 1.15
N CYS A 17 12.60 -13.25 0.09
CA CYS A 17 12.10 -12.08 -0.61
C CYS A 17 11.31 -11.25 0.41
N ALA A 18 11.86 -10.10 0.81
CA ALA A 18 11.07 -9.02 1.38
C ALA A 18 10.09 -8.60 0.28
N HIS A 19 8.89 -9.20 0.26
CA HIS A 19 7.82 -8.76 -0.62
C HIS A 19 7.53 -7.31 -0.25
N LYS A 20 8.04 -6.40 -1.08
CA LYS A 20 7.83 -4.97 -0.95
C LYS A 20 6.31 -4.80 -0.92
N MET A 21 5.74 -4.37 0.22
CA MET A 21 4.29 -4.10 0.26
C MET A 21 4.01 -3.02 -0.78
N MET A 22 3.37 -3.42 -1.89
CA MET A 22 3.08 -2.54 -3.00
C MET A 22 1.91 -1.65 -2.57
N ARG A 23 2.24 -0.40 -2.24
CA ARG A 23 1.28 0.64 -1.91
C ARG A 23 0.99 1.44 -3.18
N GLY A 24 -0.29 1.47 -3.55
CA GLY A 24 -0.80 2.34 -4.58
C GLY A 24 -1.43 3.59 -3.99
N THR A 25 -2.07 4.37 -4.86
CA THR A 25 -2.89 5.53 -4.50
C THR A 25 -4.20 5.47 -5.26
N VAL A 26 -5.22 6.19 -4.78
CA VAL A 26 -6.39 6.53 -5.59
C VAL A 26 -5.93 7.44 -6.74
N ALA A 27 -6.06 6.95 -7.97
CA ALA A 27 -5.75 7.69 -9.18
C ALA A 27 -6.87 8.66 -9.53
N MET A 28 -8.12 8.21 -9.43
CA MET A 28 -9.31 9.03 -9.60
C MET A 28 -10.50 8.40 -8.88
N LYS A 29 -11.50 9.22 -8.59
CA LYS A 29 -12.82 8.75 -8.14
C LYS A 29 -13.76 8.66 -9.33
N THR A 30 -14.45 7.54 -9.47
CA THR A 30 -15.55 7.44 -10.44
C THR A 30 -16.87 7.88 -9.79
N ASP A 31 -17.03 7.66 -8.49
CA ASP A 31 -18.11 8.21 -7.66
C ASP A 31 -17.68 8.32 -6.18
N ASN A 32 -18.62 8.45 -5.24
CA ASN A 32 -18.33 8.58 -3.80
C ASN A 32 -17.92 7.27 -3.11
N LYS A 33 -18.14 6.12 -3.76
CA LYS A 33 -17.87 4.77 -3.27
C LYS A 33 -16.86 4.02 -4.13
N THR A 34 -16.68 4.43 -5.38
CA THR A 34 -15.86 3.73 -6.37
C THR A 34 -14.64 4.55 -6.79
N ALA A 35 -13.49 3.89 -6.92
CA ALA A 35 -12.21 4.50 -7.25
C ALA A 35 -11.42 3.65 -8.24
N HIS A 36 -10.66 4.31 -9.11
CA HIS A 36 -9.52 3.67 -9.77
C HIS A 36 -8.28 3.83 -8.89
N VAL A 37 -7.58 2.73 -8.63
CA VAL A 37 -6.40 2.71 -7.74
C VAL A 37 -5.18 2.20 -8.49
N CYS A 38 -3.99 2.71 -8.15
CA CYS A 38 -2.70 2.31 -8.72
C CYS A 38 -2.22 0.94 -8.17
N LEU A 39 -3.09 -0.07 -8.26
CA LEU A 39 -2.81 -1.47 -7.98
C LEU A 39 -3.34 -2.26 -9.17
N GLY A 40 -2.46 -2.87 -9.94
CA GLY A 40 -2.81 -3.57 -11.18
C GLY A 40 -2.89 -5.08 -11.02
N GLU A 41 -2.88 -5.77 -12.16
CA GLU A 41 -2.98 -7.25 -12.23
C GLU A 41 -1.91 -8.01 -11.46
N ASN A 42 -0.74 -7.40 -11.24
CA ASN A 42 0.38 -8.01 -10.50
C ASN A 42 0.29 -7.76 -8.98
N ASP A 43 -0.58 -6.83 -8.56
CA ASP A 43 -0.71 -6.41 -7.16
C ASP A 43 -1.95 -7.02 -6.49
N VAL A 44 -3.06 -7.08 -7.24
CA VAL A 44 -4.39 -7.47 -6.76
C VAL A 44 -5.16 -8.26 -7.80
N LYS A 45 -6.18 -9.00 -7.36
CA LYS A 45 -7.17 -9.66 -8.21
C LYS A 45 -8.59 -9.29 -7.78
N VAL A 46 -9.57 -9.53 -8.66
CA VAL A 46 -10.99 -9.32 -8.35
C VAL A 46 -11.38 -10.11 -7.10
N GLY A 47 -12.09 -9.46 -6.18
CA GLY A 47 -12.48 -10.01 -4.89
C GLY A 47 -11.50 -9.75 -3.75
N ASP A 48 -10.26 -9.34 -4.03
CA ASP A 48 -9.32 -8.97 -2.98
C ASP A 48 -9.84 -7.76 -2.19
N SER A 49 -9.57 -7.76 -0.88
CA SER A 49 -9.80 -6.60 -0.03
C SER A 49 -8.58 -5.68 -0.04
N VAL A 50 -8.84 -4.38 -0.08
CA VAL A 50 -7.82 -3.33 0.05
C VAL A 50 -8.16 -2.40 1.20
N GLU A 51 -7.11 -1.84 1.80
CA GLU A 51 -7.18 -0.85 2.87
C GLU A 51 -6.80 0.54 2.33
N PHE A 52 -7.56 1.55 2.74
CA PHE A 52 -7.30 2.95 2.41
C PHE A 52 -6.68 3.65 3.61
N TYR A 53 -5.64 4.45 3.38
CA TYR A 53 -4.92 5.16 4.43
C TYR A 53 -4.76 6.65 4.13
N GLN A 54 -4.52 7.40 5.20
CA GLN A 54 -4.05 8.77 5.16
C GLN A 54 -2.86 8.93 6.10
N ASN A 55 -1.84 9.66 5.64
CA ASN A 55 -0.80 10.15 6.52
C ASN A 55 -1.40 11.22 7.44
N HIS A 56 -1.32 11.00 8.73
CA HIS A 56 -1.63 11.97 9.75
C HIS A 56 -0.31 12.40 10.40
N CYS A 57 0.11 13.62 10.13
CA CYS A 57 1.35 14.16 10.67
C CYS A 57 1.02 15.19 11.76
N ILE A 58 1.61 15.02 12.93
CA ILE A 58 1.51 15.93 14.07
C ILE A 58 2.90 16.52 14.31
N GLY A 59 2.98 17.84 14.41
CA GLY A 59 4.22 18.58 14.53
C GLY A 59 4.10 19.94 13.85
N GLY A 60 4.85 20.93 14.34
CA GLY A 60 4.78 22.30 13.84
C GLY A 60 5.50 23.25 14.76
N GLY A 61 6.80 23.40 14.54
CA GLY A 61 7.64 24.36 15.25
C GLY A 61 8.81 24.76 14.38
N GLY A 62 8.54 25.29 13.19
CA GLY A 62 9.58 25.70 12.26
C GLY A 62 9.00 26.47 11.09
N GLY A 63 9.70 27.51 10.66
CA GLY A 63 9.34 28.28 9.46
C GLY A 63 9.46 27.42 8.19
N PRO A 64 9.15 27.98 7.01
CA PRO A 64 9.27 27.30 5.72
C PRO A 64 10.65 26.67 5.43
N ASP A 65 11.69 27.16 6.12
CA ASP A 65 13.09 26.72 5.99
C ASP A 65 13.55 25.73 7.08
N ASP A 66 12.70 25.45 8.08
CA ASP A 66 13.03 24.53 9.16
C ASP A 66 12.54 23.12 8.81
N GLY A 67 13.46 22.16 8.78
CA GLY A 67 13.17 20.73 8.72
C GLY A 67 12.60 20.21 10.03
N GLY A 68 11.46 20.77 10.45
CA GLY A 68 10.80 20.45 11.71
C GLY A 68 10.58 18.95 11.88
N GLU A 69 10.63 18.49 13.13
CA GLU A 69 10.35 17.10 13.45
C GLU A 69 8.83 16.88 13.38
N TYR A 70 8.39 16.16 12.35
CA TYR A 70 7.01 15.74 12.18
C TYR A 70 6.91 14.26 12.53
N ASP A 71 6.03 13.92 13.46
CA ASP A 71 5.65 12.54 13.67
C ASP A 71 4.47 12.23 12.74
N CYS A 72 4.68 11.31 11.80
CA CYS A 72 3.71 10.94 10.78
C CYS A 72 3.30 9.48 10.94
N GLU A 73 2.00 9.26 11.18
CA GLU A 73 1.42 7.93 11.27
C GLU A 73 0.45 7.65 10.11
N LEU A 74 0.39 6.39 9.68
CA LEU A 74 -0.60 5.91 8.71
C LEU A 74 -1.90 5.57 9.43
N ARG A 75 -2.96 6.35 9.20
CA ARG A 75 -4.29 6.07 9.73
C ARG A 75 -5.15 5.37 8.68
N VAL A 76 -5.71 4.22 9.06
CA VAL A 76 -6.70 3.50 8.24
C VAL A 76 -7.99 4.33 8.18
N LEU A 77 -8.47 4.57 6.97
CA LEU A 77 -9.76 5.23 6.71
C LEU A 77 -10.89 4.21 6.58
N GLY A 78 -10.60 3.08 5.92
CA GLY A 78 -11.58 2.03 5.68
C GLY A 78 -11.12 1.04 4.62
N PHE A 79 -12.06 0.26 4.12
CA PHE A 79 -11.79 -0.90 3.25
C PHE A 79 -12.61 -0.84 1.97
N GLY A 80 -12.10 -1.48 0.93
CA GLY A 80 -12.82 -1.73 -0.32
C GLY A 80 -12.55 -3.13 -0.87
N THR A 81 -13.25 -3.46 -1.94
CA THR A 81 -13.10 -4.71 -2.68
C THR A 81 -12.78 -4.40 -4.13
N VAL A 82 -11.76 -5.07 -4.67
CA VAL A 82 -11.42 -4.98 -6.09
C VAL A 82 -12.54 -5.59 -6.93
N LYS A 83 -13.17 -4.80 -7.79
CA LYS A 83 -14.26 -5.23 -8.66
C LYS A 83 -13.81 -5.55 -10.06
N LYS A 84 -12.77 -4.87 -10.54
CA LYS A 84 -12.27 -5.02 -11.91
C LYS A 84 -10.78 -4.72 -11.98
N ILE A 85 -10.04 -5.50 -12.77
CA ILE A 85 -8.69 -5.16 -13.21
C ILE A 85 -8.80 -4.37 -14.52
N LEU A 86 -8.23 -3.18 -14.57
CA LEU A 86 -8.30 -2.31 -15.74
C LEU A 86 -7.08 -2.53 -16.65
N ASN A 87 -5.89 -2.70 -16.05
CA ASN A 87 -4.65 -3.05 -16.72
C ASN A 87 -3.57 -3.44 -15.69
N ASN A 88 -2.31 -3.47 -16.13
CA ASN A 88 -1.12 -3.77 -15.33
C ASN A 88 -0.83 -2.75 -14.22
N HIS A 89 -1.44 -1.56 -14.24
CA HIS A 89 -1.22 -0.49 -13.27
C HIS A 89 -2.46 -0.13 -12.45
N TYR A 90 -3.66 -0.37 -12.98
CA TYR A 90 -4.90 0.12 -12.39
C TYR A 90 -5.95 -0.98 -12.19
N SER A 91 -6.70 -0.81 -11.11
CA SER A 91 -7.91 -1.57 -10.82
C SER A 91 -9.02 -0.65 -10.33
N GLU A 92 -10.27 -1.11 -10.45
CA GLU A 92 -11.43 -0.48 -9.86
C GLU A 92 -11.75 -1.13 -8.52
N VAL A 93 -11.92 -0.30 -7.49
CA VAL A 93 -12.26 -0.70 -6.14
C VAL A 93 -13.56 -0.03 -5.72
N GLU A 94 -14.47 -0.82 -5.16
CA GLU A 94 -15.71 -0.33 -4.56
C GLU A 94 -15.63 -0.42 -3.03
N THR A 95 -16.09 0.62 -2.35
CA THR A 95 -16.20 0.71 -0.89
C THR A 95 -17.67 0.66 -0.46
N ASN A 96 -17.92 0.41 0.82
CA ASN A 96 -19.29 0.50 1.38
C ASN A 96 -19.78 1.95 1.60
N GLY A 97 -18.91 2.95 1.39
CA GLY A 97 -19.20 4.37 1.62
C GLY A 97 -19.16 4.82 3.09
N SER A 98 -18.62 4.02 4.02
CA SER A 98 -18.52 4.39 5.45
C SER A 98 -17.44 5.43 5.74
N PHE A 99 -16.60 5.76 4.75
CA PHE A 99 -15.51 6.72 4.86
C PHE A 99 -15.37 7.53 3.57
N LYS A 100 -14.64 8.64 3.65
CA LYS A 100 -14.32 9.48 2.49
C LYS A 100 -12.88 9.23 2.05
N PHE A 101 -12.65 9.16 0.75
CA PHE A 101 -11.33 9.14 0.13
C PHE A 101 -11.25 10.21 -0.98
N ARG A 102 -10.02 10.49 -1.42
CA ARG A 102 -9.72 11.44 -2.50
C ARG A 102 -8.56 10.94 -3.33
N GLU A 103 -8.31 11.60 -4.45
CA GLU A 103 -7.10 11.39 -5.24
C GLU A 103 -5.85 11.54 -4.35
N GLY A 104 -4.90 10.63 -4.53
CA GLY A 104 -3.71 10.52 -3.68
C GLY A 104 -3.91 9.83 -2.33
N THR A 105 -5.14 9.46 -1.93
CA THR A 105 -5.35 8.57 -0.77
C THR A 105 -4.59 7.27 -1.00
N LEU A 106 -3.82 6.83 -0.01
CA LEU A 106 -2.98 5.63 -0.12
C LEU A 106 -3.87 4.39 -0.08
N VAL A 107 -3.50 3.37 -0.87
CA VAL A 107 -4.23 2.10 -0.95
C VAL A 107 -3.23 0.95 -0.90
N GLN A 108 -3.54 -0.09 -0.14
CA GLN A 108 -2.72 -1.30 -0.11
C GLN A 108 -3.60 -2.55 -0.06
N LYS A 109 -3.11 -3.67 -0.60
CA LYS A 109 -3.79 -4.95 -0.45
C LYS A 109 -3.82 -5.36 1.03
N LYS A 110 -4.99 -5.77 1.50
CA LYS A 110 -5.14 -6.35 2.83
C LYS A 110 -4.60 -7.79 2.81
N ASN A 111 -3.69 -8.10 3.74
CA ASN A 111 -3.12 -9.44 3.90
C ASN A 111 -4.16 -10.43 4.43
#